data_AF-R9MKJ9-F1
#
_entry.id   AF-R9MKJ9-F1
#
_cell.length_a   1.000
_cell.length_b   1.000
_cell.length_c   1.000
_cell.angle_alpha   90.00
_cell.angle_beta   90.00
_cell.angle_gamma   90.00
#
_symmetry.space_group_name_H-M   'P 1'
#
loop_
_entity.id
_entity.type
_entity.pdbx_description
1 polymer ?
#
loop_
_entity_poly.entity_id
_entity_poly.type
_entity_poly.pdbx_seq_one_letter_code
_entity_poly.pdbx_strand_id
1 'polypeptide(L)'
;MSDFNCTKADDMNFELMANRTRYLKENPKGVDEMCKIMEDMRSESLKEVALRMLAAGKYALEEIANISGLSLDEVKKLKAERTV
;
A
#
# COMPACT_ATOMS: atom_id res chain seq x y z
N MET A 1 5.58 -2.80 -25.49
CA MET A 1 6.77 -3.45 -24.89
C MET A 1 6.29 -4.76 -24.27
N SER A 2 6.68 -5.92 -24.80
CA SER A 2 6.13 -7.23 -24.38
C SER A 2 6.33 -7.51 -22.89
N ASP A 3 7.53 -7.22 -22.38
CA ASP A 3 7.95 -7.63 -21.03
C ASP A 3 7.15 -6.99 -19.88
N PHE A 4 6.67 -5.75 -20.03
CA PHE A 4 5.83 -5.11 -19.00
C PHE A 4 4.42 -5.71 -18.91
N ASN A 5 3.99 -6.43 -19.95
CA ASN A 5 2.72 -7.15 -19.97
C ASN A 5 2.90 -8.63 -19.57
N CYS A 6 4.14 -9.13 -19.46
CA CYS A 6 4.42 -10.50 -19.04
C CYS A 6 4.35 -10.63 -17.51
N THR A 7 3.73 -11.71 -17.02
CA THR A 7 3.62 -11.98 -15.59
C THR A 7 4.67 -12.95 -15.08
N LYS A 8 5.14 -13.87 -15.93
CA LYS A 8 6.19 -14.86 -15.63
C LYS A 8 7.54 -14.38 -16.12
N ALA A 9 8.60 -14.72 -15.39
CA ALA A 9 9.96 -14.37 -15.76
C ALA A 9 10.40 -15.04 -17.07
N ASP A 10 9.98 -16.28 -17.31
CA ASP A 10 10.37 -17.07 -18.49
C ASP A 10 9.79 -16.53 -19.81
N ASP A 11 8.72 -15.72 -19.74
CA ASP A 11 8.07 -15.11 -20.91
C ASP A 11 8.66 -13.71 -21.24
N MET A 12 9.68 -13.25 -20.52
CA MET A 12 10.31 -11.94 -20.71
C MET A 12 11.53 -12.03 -21.64
N ASN A 13 11.67 -11.07 -22.55
CA ASN A 13 12.79 -11.04 -23.50
C ASN A 13 14.05 -10.40 -22.90
N PHE A 14 13.88 -9.46 -21.96
CA PHE A 14 14.99 -8.77 -21.32
C PHE A 14 15.40 -9.46 -20.02
N GLU A 15 16.61 -10.01 -20.03
CA GLU A 15 17.15 -10.83 -18.93
C GLU A 15 17.15 -10.09 -17.58
N LEU A 16 17.45 -8.79 -17.56
CA LEU A 16 17.41 -8.00 -16.33
C LEU A 16 16.01 -7.97 -15.69
N MET A 17 14.96 -7.83 -16.51
CA MET A 17 13.57 -7.83 -16.05
C MET A 17 13.13 -9.22 -15.63
N ALA A 18 13.53 -10.26 -16.37
CA ALA A 18 13.28 -11.66 -16.02
C ALA A 18 13.88 -12.00 -14.64
N ASN A 19 15.16 -11.68 -14.43
CA ASN A 19 15.88 -11.93 -13.19
C ASN A 19 15.26 -11.19 -12.00
N ARG A 20 14.89 -9.92 -12.18
CA ARG A 20 14.24 -9.14 -11.13
C ARG A 20 12.84 -9.69 -10.80
N THR A 21 12.07 -10.07 -11.82
CA THR A 21 10.74 -10.68 -11.65
C THR A 21 10.82 -12.00 -10.90
N ARG A 22 11.79 -12.85 -11.25
CA ARG A 22 12.05 -14.12 -10.56
C ARG A 22 12.39 -13.90 -9.08
N TYR A 23 13.26 -12.94 -8.78
CA TYR A 23 13.57 -12.58 -7.39
C TYR A 23 12.31 -12.13 -6.62
N LEU A 24 11.52 -11.23 -7.20
CA LEU A 24 10.37 -10.63 -6.50
C LEU A 24 9.15 -11.55 -6.37
N LYS A 25 8.98 -12.52 -7.28
CA LYS A 25 7.79 -13.38 -7.32
C LYS A 25 8.04 -14.84 -6.91
N GLU A 26 9.27 -15.33 -7.01
CA GLU A 26 9.57 -16.76 -6.82
C GLU A 26 10.57 -17.01 -5.67
N ASN A 27 11.51 -16.09 -5.41
CA ASN A 27 12.44 -16.23 -4.28
C ASN A 27 11.74 -15.85 -2.97
N PRO A 28 11.74 -16.71 -1.93
CA PRO A 28 11.06 -16.43 -0.65
C PRO A 28 11.45 -15.08 -0.02
N LYS A 29 12.71 -14.66 -0.12
CA LYS A 29 13.14 -13.35 0.41
C LYS A 29 12.52 -12.17 -0.36
N GLY A 30 12.52 -12.24 -1.69
CA GLY A 30 11.95 -11.18 -2.50
C GLY A 30 10.42 -11.13 -2.44
N VAL A 31 9.78 -12.29 -2.27
CA VAL A 31 8.34 -12.38 -2.02
C VAL A 31 7.98 -11.73 -0.69
N ASP A 32 8.72 -12.01 0.38
CA ASP A 32 8.50 -11.40 1.70
C ASP A 32 8.68 -9.86 1.66
N GLU A 33 9.71 -9.37 0.98
CA GLU A 33 9.91 -7.94 0.72
C GLU A 33 8.72 -7.34 -0.04
N MET A 34 8.24 -7.99 -1.09
CA MET A 34 7.08 -7.51 -1.87
C MET A 34 5.79 -7.51 -1.05
N CYS A 35 5.55 -8.54 -0.23
CA CYS A 35 4.40 -8.59 0.65
C CYS A 35 4.40 -7.41 1.63
N LYS A 36 5.54 -7.12 2.28
CA LYS A 36 5.67 -5.97 3.19
C LYS A 36 5.39 -4.65 2.49
N ILE A 37 5.98 -4.43 1.33
CA ILE A 37 5.74 -3.20 0.55
C ILE A 37 4.26 -3.06 0.20
N MET A 38 3.57 -4.14 -0.18
CA MET A 38 2.14 -4.11 -0.49
C MET A 38 1.28 -3.79 0.75
N GLU A 39 1.64 -4.32 1.91
CA GLU A 39 0.98 -4.02 3.18
C GLU A 39 1.20 -2.56 3.60
N ASP A 40 2.42 -2.05 3.45
CA ASP A 40 2.76 -0.66 3.74
C ASP A 40 1.98 0.29 2.83
N MET A 41 1.99 0.06 1.51
CA MET A 41 1.20 0.85 0.55
C MET A 41 -0.30 0.84 0.89
N ARG A 42 -0.84 -0.33 1.28
CA ARG A 42 -2.24 -0.42 1.71
C ARG A 42 -2.46 0.44 2.96
N SER A 43 -1.60 0.32 3.96
CA SER A 43 -1.72 1.09 5.21
C SER A 43 -1.64 2.60 4.98
N GLU A 44 -0.72 3.05 4.10
CA GLU A 44 -0.56 4.45 3.71
C GLU A 44 -1.81 4.97 2.98
N SER A 45 -2.35 4.19 2.05
CA SER A 45 -3.56 4.57 1.31
C SER A 45 -4.76 4.79 2.23
N LEU A 46 -4.94 3.97 3.27
CA LEU A 46 -6.02 4.12 4.25
C LEU A 46 -5.81 5.37 5.12
N LYS A 47 -4.56 5.61 5.55
CA LYS A 47 -4.18 6.82 6.30
C LYS A 47 -4.43 8.08 5.47
N GLU A 48 -4.07 8.10 4.19
CA GLU A 48 -4.34 9.23 3.31
C GLU A 48 -5.83 9.55 3.20
N VAL A 49 -6.67 8.52 3.03
CA VAL A 49 -8.13 8.68 2.96
C VAL A 49 -8.66 9.28 4.27
N ALA A 50 -8.22 8.78 5.42
CA ALA A 50 -8.58 9.34 6.72
C ALA A 50 -8.11 10.80 6.88
N LEU A 51 -6.89 11.13 6.45
CA LEU A 51 -6.36 12.50 6.50
C LEU A 51 -7.17 13.46 5.64
N ARG A 52 -7.57 13.05 4.42
CA ARG A 52 -8.43 13.85 3.55
C ARG A 52 -9.81 14.08 4.17
N MET A 53 -10.39 13.07 4.83
CA MET A 53 -11.66 13.20 5.54
C MET A 53 -11.57 14.10 6.76
N LEU A 54 -10.50 13.97 7.55
CA LEU A 54 -10.19 14.88 8.67
C LEU A 54 -10.01 16.32 8.17
N ALA A 55 -9.41 16.52 6.99
CA ALA A 55 -9.26 17.85 6.39
C ALA A 55 -10.57 18.44 5.90
N ALA A 56 -11.50 17.61 5.42
CA ALA A 56 -12.83 18.06 5.04
C ALA A 56 -13.65 18.55 6.25
N GLY A 57 -13.40 18.00 7.46
CA GLY A 57 -14.06 18.43 8.70
C GLY A 57 -15.57 18.14 8.76
N LYS A 58 -16.10 17.33 7.83
CA LYS A 58 -17.53 17.03 7.69
C LYS A 58 -17.99 15.77 8.41
N TYR A 59 -17.05 14.88 8.74
CA TYR A 59 -17.34 13.53 9.23
C TYR A 59 -17.00 13.40 10.71
N ALA A 60 -17.80 12.64 11.46
CA ALA A 60 -17.46 12.23 12.81
C ALA A 60 -16.28 11.24 12.81
N LEU A 61 -15.53 11.15 13.91
CA LEU A 61 -14.37 10.25 13.99
C LEU A 61 -14.74 8.78 13.75
N GLU A 62 -15.95 8.38 14.16
CA GLU A 62 -16.48 7.04 13.94
C GLU A 62 -16.79 6.75 12.47
N GLU A 63 -17.35 7.74 11.76
CA GLU A 63 -17.60 7.64 10.33
C GLU A 63 -16.29 7.57 9.55
N ILE A 64 -15.28 8.34 9.95
CA ILE A 64 -13.95 8.32 9.32
C ILE A 64 -13.31 6.94 9.48
N ALA A 65 -13.36 6.35 10.67
CA ALA A 65 -12.86 4.99 10.92
C ALA A 65 -13.56 3.96 10.04
N ASN A 66 -14.90 4.00 9.98
CA ASN A 66 -15.68 3.08 9.15
C ASN A 66 -15.38 3.23 7.64
N ILE A 67 -15.25 4.45 7.13
CA ILE A 67 -15.01 4.71 5.69
C ILE A 67 -13.56 4.41 5.31
N SER A 68 -12.59 4.78 6.14
CA SER A 68 -11.17 4.53 5.88
C SER A 68 -10.73 3.10 6.18
N GLY A 69 -11.55 2.31 6.87
CA GLY A 69 -11.17 0.95 7.30
C GLY A 69 -10.07 0.94 8.37
N LEU A 70 -9.84 2.06 9.05
CA LEU A 70 -8.92 2.19 10.18
C LEU A 70 -9.67 2.07 11.49
N SER A 71 -8.95 1.74 12.56
CA SER A 71 -9.51 1.75 13.91
C SER A 71 -9.74 3.18 14.42
N LEU A 72 -10.66 3.33 15.38
CA LEU A 72 -10.91 4.63 16.03
C LEU A 72 -9.65 5.23 16.66
N ASP A 73 -8.78 4.38 17.21
CA ASP A 73 -7.54 4.82 17.86
C ASP A 73 -6.52 5.33 16.86
N GLU A 74 -6.42 4.70 15.68
CA GLU A 74 -5.56 5.20 14.60
C GLU A 74 -6.06 6.54 14.06
N VAL A 75 -7.36 6.71 13.86
CA VAL A 75 -7.93 7.99 13.41
C VAL A 75 -7.70 9.10 14.45
N LYS A 76 -7.79 8.80 15.75
CA LYS A 76 -7.46 9.73 16.83
C LYS A 76 -5.97 10.12 16.82
N LYS A 77 -5.06 9.15 16.63
CA LYS A 77 -3.61 9.41 16.50
C LYS A 77 -3.32 10.32 15.30
N LEU A 78 -3.88 10.01 14.13
CA LEU A 78 -3.73 10.83 12.91
C LEU A 78 -4.24 12.26 13.11
N LYS A 79 -5.34 12.44 13.86
CA LYS A 79 -5.84 13.77 14.22
C LYS A 79 -4.88 14.49 15.17
N ALA A 80 -4.34 13.81 16.17
CA ALA A 80 -3.40 14.38 17.13
C ALA A 80 -2.08 14.81 16.46
N GLU A 81 -1.49 13.97 15.61
CA GLU A 81 -0.27 14.25 14.85
C GLU A 81 -0.39 15.48 13.95
N ARG A 82 -1.60 15.78 13.46
CA ARG A 82 -1.88 16.96 12.65
C ARG A 82 -2.10 18.25 13.45
N THR A 83 -2.44 18.14 14.73
CA THR A 83 -2.73 19.31 15.59
C THR A 83 -1.46 19.87 16.24
N VAL A 84 -0.32 19.18 16.09
CA VAL A 84 1.03 19.62 16.44
C VAL A 84 1.64 20.39 15.28
#